data_AF-A0A963ED29-F1
#
_entry.id   AF-A0A963ED29-F1
#
_cell.length_a   1.000
_cell.length_b   1.000
_cell.length_c   1.000
_cell.angle_alpha   90.00
_cell.angle_beta   90.00
_cell.angle_gamma   90.00
#
_symmetry.space_group_name_H-M   'P 1'
#
loop_
_entity.id
_entity.type
_entity.pdbx_description
1 polymer ?
#
loop_
_entity_poly.entity_id
_entity_poly.type
_entity_poly.pdbx_seq_one_letter_code
_entity_poly.pdbx_strand_id
1 'polypeptide(L)'
;FQLESRGMKELIKKLQPDCFEDITALVALFRPGPLQSGMVDDFIARKHGQQAVAYPHPDLEPILKPTYGVILYQEQVMQIAQVLAGYSLGGADLLRRAMGKKKPAEMAKQRAIFVEGAVSRGVDTDTATYIFDLMEKFAGYGFNKSHSAAYALVSYQTIWLKAHYPAAFMAAVLSADMDTTDKVVTLIEECRSMKLTVNPPHVNHSAFMFTVSGDDAIVYGLGAIKGVGESAIESIIA
;
A
#
# COMPACT_ATOMS: atom_id res chain seq x y z
N PHE A 1 7.41 -7.51 0.25
CA PHE A 1 6.87 -6.96 -1.01
C PHE A 1 6.39 -5.52 -0.81
N GLN A 2 6.66 -4.62 -1.77
CA GLN A 2 6.25 -3.18 -1.84
C GLN A 2 6.71 -2.25 -0.68
N LEU A 3 7.00 -2.78 0.50
CA LEU A 3 7.18 -2.01 1.74
C LEU A 3 8.64 -1.89 2.20
N GLU A 4 9.59 -2.15 1.31
CA GLU A 4 11.00 -2.38 1.67
C GLU A 4 11.89 -1.14 1.51
N SER A 5 11.45 -0.14 0.72
CA SER A 5 12.24 1.06 0.47
C SER A 5 12.45 1.89 1.74
N ARG A 6 13.60 2.58 1.84
CA ARG A 6 13.92 3.42 3.01
C ARG A 6 12.82 4.43 3.32
N GLY A 7 12.35 5.16 2.31
CA GLY A 7 11.29 6.16 2.51
C GLY A 7 9.97 5.54 2.96
N MET A 8 9.62 4.35 2.44
CA MET A 8 8.44 3.63 2.87
C MET A 8 8.56 3.15 4.32
N LYS A 9 9.74 2.66 4.74
CA LYS A 9 10.00 2.29 6.14
C LYS A 9 9.85 3.47 7.09
N GLU A 10 10.33 4.67 6.72
CA GLU A 10 10.11 5.89 7.50
C GLU A 10 8.63 6.28 7.57
N LEU A 11 7.89 6.14 6.48
CA LEU A 11 6.44 6.38 6.48
C LEU A 11 5.71 5.39 7.39
N ILE A 12 6.02 4.09 7.29
CA ILE A 12 5.45 3.05 8.15
C ILE A 12 5.73 3.35 9.63
N LYS A 13 6.95 3.79 9.95
CA LYS A 13 7.34 4.15 11.32
C LYS A 13 6.49 5.31 11.87
N LYS A 14 6.15 6.30 11.04
CA LYS A 14 5.28 7.42 11.45
C LYS A 14 3.80 6.99 11.50
N LEU A 15 3.35 6.22 10.52
CA LEU A 15 1.95 5.82 10.37
C LEU A 15 1.52 4.80 11.43
N GLN A 16 2.39 3.86 11.81
CA GLN A 16 2.08 2.73 12.69
C GLN A 16 0.81 1.99 12.25
N PRO A 17 0.83 1.32 11.08
CA PRO A 17 -0.34 0.61 10.57
C PRO A 17 -0.75 -0.54 11.52
N ASP A 18 -2.01 -0.56 11.92
CA ASP A 18 -2.58 -1.54 12.87
C ASP A 18 -3.81 -2.28 12.30
N CYS A 19 -4.24 -1.92 11.09
CA CYS A 19 -5.28 -2.58 10.33
C CYS A 19 -4.89 -2.77 8.85
N PHE A 20 -5.65 -3.60 8.13
CA PHE A 20 -5.39 -3.88 6.72
C PHE A 20 -5.64 -2.66 5.81
N GLU A 21 -6.57 -1.79 6.20
CA GLU A 21 -6.87 -0.53 5.53
C GLU A 21 -5.66 0.40 5.51
N ASP A 22 -4.86 0.44 6.57
CA ASP A 22 -3.64 1.26 6.59
C ASP A 22 -2.58 0.72 5.63
N ILE A 23 -2.45 -0.61 5.51
CA ILE A 23 -1.56 -1.23 4.52
C ILE A 23 -2.02 -0.84 3.11
N THR A 24 -3.33 -0.86 2.88
CA THR A 24 -3.94 -0.40 1.62
C THR A 24 -3.72 1.10 1.38
N ALA A 25 -3.59 1.91 2.43
CA ALA A 25 -3.31 3.33 2.35
C ALA A 25 -1.83 3.64 2.09
N LEU A 26 -0.89 2.86 2.60
CA LEU A 26 0.56 3.09 2.44
C LEU A 26 0.98 3.32 0.99
N VAL A 27 0.52 2.45 0.07
CA VAL A 27 0.86 2.56 -1.36
C VAL A 27 0.24 3.80 -2.00
N ALA A 28 -0.95 4.19 -1.56
CA ALA A 28 -1.61 5.41 -2.04
C ALA A 28 -0.93 6.68 -1.51
N LEU A 29 -0.49 6.67 -0.24
CA LEU A 29 0.16 7.79 0.45
C LEU A 29 1.61 8.01 0.04
N PHE A 30 2.37 6.95 -0.26
CA PHE A 30 3.80 7.03 -0.60
C PHE A 30 4.02 7.44 -2.07
N ARG A 31 3.46 8.59 -2.47
CA ARG A 31 3.55 9.16 -3.81
C ARG A 31 3.87 10.65 -3.74
N PRO A 32 4.52 11.24 -4.77
CA PRO A 32 4.92 12.65 -4.72
C PRO A 32 3.77 13.63 -4.43
N GLY A 33 2.59 13.42 -5.03
CA GLY A 33 1.43 14.31 -4.82
C GLY A 33 0.97 14.37 -3.36
N PRO A 34 0.57 13.24 -2.75
CA PRO A 34 0.19 13.20 -1.34
C PRO A 34 1.28 13.72 -0.39
N LEU A 35 2.54 13.35 -0.61
CA LEU A 35 3.68 13.81 0.21
C LEU A 35 3.89 15.33 0.16
N GLN A 36 3.72 15.97 -1.01
CA GLN A 36 3.94 17.41 -1.18
C GLN A 36 2.75 18.26 -0.72
N SER A 37 1.56 17.67 -0.58
CA SER A 37 0.32 18.38 -0.26
C SER A 37 0.04 18.54 1.24
N GLY A 38 0.86 17.94 2.11
CA GLY A 38 0.61 17.85 3.56
C GLY A 38 -0.43 16.78 3.94
N MET A 39 -1.05 16.11 2.96
CA MET A 39 -2.09 15.11 3.21
C MET A 39 -1.59 13.92 4.03
N VAL A 40 -0.34 13.49 3.81
CA VAL A 40 0.24 12.38 4.56
C VAL A 40 0.37 12.73 6.04
N ASP A 41 0.74 13.98 6.35
CA ASP A 41 0.83 14.46 7.73
C ASP A 41 -0.55 14.56 8.37
N ASP A 42 -1.56 15.09 7.66
CA ASP A 42 -2.95 15.13 8.11
C ASP A 42 -3.49 13.71 8.41
N PHE A 43 -3.22 12.75 7.52
CA PHE A 43 -3.66 11.36 7.68
C PHE A 43 -3.08 10.74 8.96
N ILE A 44 -1.77 10.93 9.19
CA ILE A 44 -1.06 10.42 10.36
C ILE A 44 -1.52 11.12 11.64
N ALA A 45 -1.64 12.45 11.63
CA ALA A 45 -2.08 13.23 12.78
C ALA A 45 -3.51 12.86 13.22
N ARG A 46 -4.41 12.66 12.25
CA ARG A 46 -5.78 12.23 12.51
C ARG A 46 -5.86 10.80 13.01
N LYS A 47 -5.08 9.87 12.42
CA LYS A 47 -4.98 8.50 12.92
C LYS A 47 -4.56 8.47 14.39
N HIS A 48 -3.57 9.28 14.76
CA HIS A 48 -3.03 9.33 16.13
C HIS A 48 -3.80 10.25 17.08
N GLY A 49 -4.94 10.81 16.67
CA GLY A 49 -5.74 11.72 17.50
C GLY A 49 -5.08 13.06 17.82
N GLN A 50 -3.99 13.41 17.13
CA GLN A 50 -3.30 14.71 17.24
C GLN A 50 -4.08 15.82 16.54
N GLN A 51 -4.96 15.44 15.60
CA GLN A 51 -5.91 16.30 14.92
C GLN A 51 -7.28 15.64 14.91
N ALA A 52 -8.34 16.41 15.11
CA ALA A 52 -9.71 15.89 15.03
C ALA A 52 -10.01 15.39 13.61
N VAL A 53 -10.64 14.21 13.53
CA VAL A 53 -11.20 13.71 12.27
C VAL A 53 -12.42 14.57 11.93
N ALA A 54 -12.36 15.27 10.80
CA ALA A 54 -13.45 16.08 10.32
C ALA A 54 -14.05 15.45 9.05
N TYR A 55 -15.38 15.39 9.00
CA TYR A 55 -16.14 15.02 7.82
C TYR A 55 -16.89 16.26 7.34
N PRO A 56 -16.78 16.63 6.05
CA PRO A 56 -17.44 17.84 5.56
C PRO A 56 -18.97 17.71 5.49
N HIS A 57 -19.50 16.50 5.61
CA HIS A 57 -20.92 16.23 5.78
C HIS A 57 -21.10 14.90 6.56
N PRO A 58 -22.14 14.76 7.43
CA PRO A 58 -22.36 13.53 8.20
C PRO A 58 -22.44 12.27 7.34
N ASP A 59 -23.13 12.34 6.19
CA ASP A 59 -23.25 11.19 5.27
C ASP A 59 -21.93 10.71 4.66
N LEU A 60 -20.85 11.49 4.80
CA LEU A 60 -19.52 11.11 4.31
C LEU A 60 -18.69 10.36 5.35
N GLU A 61 -19.11 10.32 6.62
CA GLU A 61 -18.42 9.56 7.65
C GLU A 61 -18.22 8.08 7.24
N PRO A 62 -19.24 7.33 6.79
CA PRO A 62 -19.05 5.92 6.42
C PRO A 62 -18.04 5.71 5.28
N ILE A 63 -17.92 6.70 4.37
CA ILE A 63 -17.07 6.64 3.17
C ILE A 63 -15.61 6.98 3.51
N LEU A 64 -15.41 7.95 4.40
CA LEU A 64 -14.11 8.53 4.71
C LEU A 64 -13.53 8.04 6.04
N LYS A 65 -14.30 7.32 6.87
CA LYS A 65 -13.84 6.77 8.14
C LYS A 65 -12.60 5.88 8.01
N PRO A 66 -12.50 4.95 7.03
CA PRO A 66 -11.30 4.12 6.86
C PRO A 66 -10.03 4.91 6.48
N THR A 67 -10.18 6.17 6.08
CA THR A 67 -9.09 7.07 5.69
C THR A 67 -9.05 8.32 6.56
N TYR A 68 -9.59 8.24 7.77
CA TYR A 68 -9.54 9.32 8.76
C TYR A 68 -10.04 10.68 8.21
N GLY A 69 -11.12 10.65 7.43
CA GLY A 69 -11.73 11.87 6.86
C GLY A 69 -11.00 12.42 5.63
N VAL A 70 -9.99 11.72 5.11
CA VAL A 70 -9.22 12.12 3.92
C VAL A 70 -9.76 11.41 2.68
N ILE A 71 -9.97 12.14 1.58
CA ILE A 71 -10.31 11.53 0.29
C ILE A 71 -9.02 10.96 -0.31
N LEU A 72 -8.81 9.66 -0.24
CA LEU A 72 -7.58 9.00 -0.72
C LEU A 72 -7.81 8.24 -2.03
N TYR A 73 -9.02 7.71 -2.20
CA TYR A 73 -9.33 6.77 -3.27
C TYR A 73 -10.30 7.34 -4.30
N GLN A 74 -10.15 6.85 -5.53
CA GLN A 74 -11.07 7.11 -6.65
C GLN A 74 -12.50 6.66 -6.34
N GLU A 75 -12.63 5.52 -5.68
CA GLU A 75 -13.89 4.93 -5.26
C GLU A 75 -14.60 5.82 -4.22
N GLN A 76 -13.86 6.54 -3.37
CA GLN A 76 -14.47 7.49 -2.43
C GLN A 76 -15.09 8.68 -3.17
N VAL A 77 -14.44 9.22 -4.21
CA VAL A 77 -15.02 10.27 -5.07
C VAL A 77 -16.33 9.78 -5.69
N MET A 78 -16.35 8.54 -6.16
CA MET A 78 -17.56 7.95 -6.75
C MET A 78 -18.69 7.80 -5.72
N GLN A 79 -18.36 7.32 -4.51
CA GLN A 79 -19.33 7.15 -3.41
C GLN A 79 -19.86 8.50 -2.90
N ILE A 80 -19.01 9.53 -2.78
CA ILE A 80 -19.43 10.89 -2.42
C ILE A 80 -20.48 11.42 -3.40
N ALA A 81 -20.23 11.29 -4.71
CA ALA A 81 -21.16 11.71 -5.75
C ALA A 81 -22.49 10.94 -5.72
N GLN A 82 -22.45 9.64 -5.43
CA GLN A 82 -23.66 8.83 -5.28
C GLN A 82 -24.48 9.25 -4.06
N VAL A 83 -23.83 9.38 -2.89
CA VAL A 83 -24.50 9.61 -1.61
C VAL A 83 -25.04 11.04 -1.52
N LEU A 84 -24.23 12.03 -1.88
CA LEU A 84 -24.63 13.43 -1.76
C LEU A 84 -25.46 13.90 -2.94
N ALA A 85 -25.05 13.58 -4.18
CA ALA A 85 -25.65 14.17 -5.37
C ALA A 85 -26.53 13.22 -6.20
N GLY A 86 -26.76 11.98 -5.72
CA GLY A 86 -27.67 11.03 -6.37
C GLY A 86 -27.16 10.45 -7.69
N TYR A 87 -25.84 10.48 -7.94
CA TYR A 87 -25.26 9.89 -9.14
C TYR A 87 -25.49 8.37 -9.16
N SER A 88 -25.72 7.82 -10.36
CA SER A 88 -25.51 6.37 -10.57
C SER A 88 -24.02 6.06 -10.49
N LEU A 89 -23.64 4.81 -10.18
CA LEU A 89 -22.22 4.42 -10.16
C LEU A 89 -21.53 4.67 -11.51
N GLY A 90 -22.23 4.45 -12.62
CA GLY A 90 -21.72 4.77 -13.96
C GLY A 90 -21.52 6.27 -14.17
N GLY A 91 -22.47 7.10 -13.72
CA GLY A 91 -22.33 8.56 -13.74
C GLY A 91 -21.17 9.05 -12.87
N ALA A 92 -20.99 8.42 -11.70
CA ALA A 92 -19.92 8.76 -10.77
C ALA A 92 -18.53 8.41 -11.33
N ASP A 93 -18.39 7.33 -12.11
CA ASP A 93 -17.15 7.05 -12.84
C ASP A 93 -16.90 8.07 -13.96
N LEU A 94 -17.95 8.55 -14.65
CA LEU A 94 -17.80 9.63 -15.63
C LEU A 94 -17.29 10.92 -14.97
N LEU A 95 -17.83 11.28 -13.80
CA LEU A 95 -17.31 12.38 -12.98
C LEU A 95 -15.84 12.18 -12.64
N ARG A 96 -15.47 11.02 -12.08
CA ARG A 96 -14.08 10.70 -11.74
C ARG A 96 -13.15 10.84 -12.94
N ARG A 97 -13.55 10.35 -14.12
CA ARG A 97 -12.79 10.49 -15.38
C ARG A 97 -12.66 11.95 -15.81
N ALA A 98 -13.72 12.74 -15.67
CA ALA A 98 -13.70 14.16 -15.99
C ALA A 98 -12.70 14.92 -15.12
N MET A 99 -12.72 14.67 -13.81
CA MET A 99 -11.79 15.28 -12.86
C MET A 99 -10.32 14.94 -13.16
N GLY A 100 -10.03 13.70 -13.60
CA GLY A 100 -8.68 13.32 -14.03
C GLY A 100 -8.20 14.04 -15.30
N LYS A 101 -9.11 14.39 -16.22
CA LYS A 101 -8.79 15.13 -17.46
C LYS A 101 -8.68 16.64 -17.27
N LYS A 102 -9.23 17.19 -16.19
CA LYS A 102 -9.18 18.61 -15.82
C LYS A 102 -9.62 19.58 -16.94
N LYS A 103 -10.61 19.18 -17.76
CA LYS A 103 -11.16 20.05 -18.81
C LYS A 103 -12.12 21.07 -18.18
N PRO A 104 -11.86 22.39 -18.24
CA PRO A 104 -12.65 23.39 -17.51
C PRO A 104 -14.16 23.33 -17.81
N ALA A 105 -14.54 23.22 -19.08
CA ALA A 105 -15.95 23.16 -19.49
C ALA A 105 -16.69 21.93 -18.95
N GLU A 106 -16.01 20.77 -18.93
CA GLU A 106 -16.60 19.53 -18.39
C GLU A 106 -16.69 19.60 -16.86
N MET A 107 -15.68 20.15 -16.19
CA MET A 107 -15.69 20.33 -14.74
C MET A 107 -16.80 21.30 -14.29
N ALA A 108 -17.01 22.40 -15.02
CA ALA A 108 -18.11 23.32 -14.73
C ALA A 108 -19.47 22.64 -14.85
N LYS A 109 -19.66 21.82 -15.89
CA LYS A 109 -20.89 21.02 -16.06
C LYS A 109 -21.08 20.03 -14.93
N GLN A 110 -20.05 19.27 -14.58
CA GLN A 110 -20.10 18.30 -13.48
C GLN A 110 -20.34 18.96 -12.12
N ARG A 111 -19.76 20.13 -11.89
CA ARG A 111 -20.00 20.93 -10.69
C ARG A 111 -21.47 21.32 -10.55
N ALA A 112 -22.08 21.82 -11.62
CA ALA A 112 -23.49 22.19 -11.62
C ALA A 112 -24.37 20.98 -11.29
N ILE A 113 -24.13 19.83 -11.93
CA ILE A 113 -24.88 18.59 -11.68
C ILE A 113 -24.71 18.12 -10.23
N PHE A 114 -23.49 18.14 -9.70
CA PHE A 114 -23.22 17.73 -8.34
C PHE A 114 -23.91 18.64 -7.31
N VAL A 115 -23.77 19.96 -7.45
CA VAL A 115 -24.35 20.92 -6.51
C VAL A 115 -25.87 20.88 -6.57
N GLU A 116 -26.48 20.86 -7.76
CA GLU A 116 -27.94 20.72 -7.92
C GLU A 116 -28.44 19.42 -7.28
N GLY A 117 -27.76 18.30 -7.55
CA GLY A 117 -28.10 17.01 -6.97
C GLY A 117 -27.99 17.01 -5.43
N ALA A 118 -26.93 17.62 -4.89
CA ALA A 118 -26.71 17.72 -3.44
C ALA A 118 -27.76 18.58 -2.74
N VAL A 119 -28.08 19.75 -3.31
CA VAL A 119 -29.11 20.65 -2.79
C VAL A 119 -30.49 19.98 -2.83
N SER A 120 -30.81 19.26 -3.90
CA SER A 120 -32.07 18.50 -4.00
C SER A 120 -32.24 17.42 -2.91
N ARG A 121 -31.12 17.03 -2.28
CA ARG A 121 -31.04 16.03 -1.21
C ARG A 121 -30.81 16.63 0.17
N GLY A 122 -30.92 17.96 0.30
CA GLY A 122 -30.87 18.67 1.58
C GLY A 122 -29.47 19.07 2.05
N VAL A 123 -28.45 18.96 1.19
CA VAL A 123 -27.10 19.49 1.49
C VAL A 123 -27.08 20.99 1.20
N ASP A 124 -26.54 21.77 2.13
CA ASP A 124 -26.34 23.21 1.92
C ASP A 124 -25.44 23.50 0.70
N THR A 125 -25.76 24.55 -0.06
CA THR A 125 -25.07 24.89 -1.31
C THR A 125 -23.58 25.17 -1.11
N ASP A 126 -23.20 25.87 -0.03
CA ASP A 126 -21.80 26.19 0.25
C ASP A 126 -21.04 24.93 0.65
N THR A 127 -21.69 24.06 1.43
CA THR A 127 -21.15 22.74 1.80
C THR A 127 -20.94 21.85 0.57
N ALA A 128 -21.93 21.76 -0.33
CA ALA A 128 -21.83 21.00 -1.57
C ALA A 128 -20.71 21.51 -2.47
N THR A 129 -20.60 22.84 -2.62
CA THR A 129 -19.54 23.48 -3.40
C THR A 129 -18.16 23.18 -2.82
N TYR A 130 -18.01 23.31 -1.50
CA TYR A 130 -16.77 22.98 -0.79
C TYR A 130 -16.36 21.52 -0.97
N ILE A 131 -17.29 20.57 -0.86
CA ILE A 131 -17.01 19.14 -1.07
C ILE A 131 -16.58 18.87 -2.51
N PHE A 132 -17.20 19.52 -3.49
CA PHE A 132 -16.79 19.39 -4.88
C PHE A 132 -15.37 19.93 -5.11
N ASP A 133 -15.03 21.08 -4.53
CA ASP A 133 -13.69 21.67 -4.59
C ASP A 133 -12.63 20.74 -3.99
N LEU A 134 -12.96 20.10 -2.86
CA LEU A 134 -12.12 19.06 -2.28
C LEU A 134 -11.90 17.94 -3.31
N MET A 135 -12.97 17.31 -3.80
CA MET A 135 -12.85 16.21 -4.78
C MET A 135 -12.02 16.60 -6.02
N GLU A 136 -12.20 17.80 -6.56
CA GLU A 136 -11.43 18.32 -7.69
C GLU A 136 -9.94 18.45 -7.37
N LYS A 137 -9.60 18.99 -6.20
CA LYS A 137 -8.21 19.04 -5.70
C LYS A 137 -7.62 17.64 -5.55
N PHE A 138 -8.42 16.68 -5.04
CA PHE A 138 -8.03 15.29 -4.79
C PHE A 138 -7.83 14.48 -6.08
N ALA A 139 -8.61 14.74 -7.13
CA ALA A 139 -8.59 13.96 -8.36
C ALA A 139 -7.23 13.93 -9.08
N GLY A 140 -6.36 14.90 -8.82
CA GLY A 140 -4.99 14.91 -9.34
C GLY A 140 -4.10 13.80 -8.79
N TYR A 141 -4.44 13.21 -7.66
CA TYR A 141 -3.62 12.20 -6.99
C TYR A 141 -4.41 11.05 -6.35
N GLY A 142 -5.74 11.03 -6.46
CA GLY A 142 -6.58 9.92 -6.01
C GLY A 142 -6.13 8.57 -6.58
N PHE A 143 -6.04 7.56 -5.73
CA PHE A 143 -5.52 6.24 -6.09
C PHE A 143 -6.65 5.24 -6.32
N ASN A 144 -6.42 4.23 -7.15
CA ASN A 144 -7.40 3.17 -7.36
C ASN A 144 -7.34 2.19 -6.17
N LYS A 145 -8.43 2.10 -5.39
CA LYS A 145 -8.45 1.29 -4.17
C LYS A 145 -8.37 -0.20 -4.47
N SER A 146 -9.03 -0.69 -5.52
CA SER A 146 -9.01 -2.13 -5.84
C SER A 146 -7.61 -2.62 -6.19
N HIS A 147 -6.85 -1.84 -6.96
CA HIS A 147 -5.44 -2.10 -7.24
C HIS A 147 -4.61 -2.06 -5.95
N SER A 148 -4.80 -1.03 -5.12
CA SER A 148 -4.08 -0.90 -3.84
C SER A 148 -4.34 -2.10 -2.93
N ALA A 149 -5.60 -2.52 -2.81
CA ALA A 149 -6.02 -3.63 -1.94
C ALA A 149 -5.44 -4.97 -2.41
N ALA A 150 -5.42 -5.22 -3.73
CA ALA A 150 -4.83 -6.43 -4.29
C ALA A 150 -3.33 -6.55 -3.95
N TYR A 151 -2.57 -5.45 -4.07
CA TYR A 151 -1.15 -5.43 -3.73
C TYR A 151 -0.92 -5.43 -2.22
N ALA A 152 -1.79 -4.76 -1.44
CA ALA A 152 -1.75 -4.79 0.02
C ALA A 152 -1.95 -6.20 0.56
N LEU A 153 -2.79 -7.03 -0.08
CA LEU A 153 -2.97 -8.43 0.28
C LEU A 153 -1.66 -9.22 0.15
N VAL A 154 -0.95 -9.08 -0.97
CA VAL A 154 0.35 -9.75 -1.16
C VAL A 154 1.38 -9.24 -0.16
N SER A 155 1.41 -7.92 0.09
CA SER A 155 2.28 -7.34 1.12
C SER A 155 1.99 -7.96 2.49
N TYR A 156 0.71 -8.04 2.88
CA TYR A 156 0.30 -8.63 4.14
C TYR A 156 0.62 -10.12 4.23
N GLN A 157 0.44 -10.89 3.15
CA GLN A 157 0.86 -12.29 3.09
C GLN A 157 2.37 -12.44 3.34
N THR A 158 3.20 -11.58 2.74
CA THR A 158 4.64 -11.61 3.01
C THR A 158 5.00 -11.20 4.44
N ILE A 159 4.28 -10.22 5.02
CA ILE A 159 4.45 -9.83 6.43
C ILE A 159 4.07 -11.00 7.34
N TRP A 160 2.94 -11.64 7.08
CA TRP A 160 2.42 -12.75 7.88
C TRP A 160 3.38 -13.95 7.84
N LEU A 161 3.87 -14.32 6.67
CA LEU A 161 4.87 -15.37 6.52
C LEU A 161 6.17 -15.01 7.25
N LYS A 162 6.64 -13.76 7.13
CA LYS A 162 7.84 -13.29 7.83
C LYS A 162 7.66 -13.27 9.35
N ALA A 163 6.43 -13.05 9.86
CA ALA A 163 6.14 -13.00 11.29
C ALA A 163 5.96 -14.39 11.90
N HIS A 164 5.33 -15.33 11.18
CA HIS A 164 4.95 -16.64 11.72
C HIS A 164 5.84 -17.80 11.27
N TYR A 165 6.52 -17.66 10.13
CA TYR A 165 7.46 -18.65 9.59
C TYR A 165 8.76 -17.95 9.13
N PRO A 166 9.44 -17.20 10.01
CA PRO A 166 10.54 -16.31 9.64
C PRO A 166 11.69 -17.05 8.94
N ALA A 167 12.13 -18.21 9.44
CA ALA A 167 13.20 -18.98 8.81
C ALA A 167 12.80 -19.48 7.41
N ALA A 168 11.61 -20.07 7.26
CA ALA A 168 11.13 -20.59 5.98
C ALA A 168 10.91 -19.46 4.95
N PHE A 169 10.32 -18.35 5.38
CA PHE A 169 10.13 -17.18 4.54
C PHE A 169 11.47 -16.60 4.08
N MET A 170 12.42 -16.38 5.00
CA MET A 170 13.72 -15.83 4.64
C MET A 170 14.56 -16.80 3.80
N ALA A 171 14.47 -18.11 4.01
CA ALA A 171 15.10 -19.11 3.14
C ALA A 171 14.54 -19.03 1.70
N ALA A 172 13.23 -18.88 1.54
CA ALA A 172 12.61 -18.68 0.23
C ALA A 172 13.05 -17.37 -0.44
N VAL A 173 13.13 -16.26 0.32
CA VAL A 173 13.58 -14.96 -0.20
C VAL A 173 15.06 -15.01 -0.61
N LEU A 174 15.93 -15.58 0.24
CA LEU A 174 17.34 -15.79 -0.08
C LEU A 174 17.51 -16.66 -1.34
N SER A 175 16.66 -17.66 -1.52
CA SER A 175 16.70 -18.51 -2.70
C SER A 175 16.26 -17.76 -3.97
N ALA A 176 15.25 -16.89 -3.88
CA ALA A 176 14.78 -16.11 -5.02
C ALA A 176 15.83 -15.12 -5.56
N ASP A 177 16.73 -14.62 -4.70
CA ASP A 177 17.78 -13.66 -5.03
C ASP A 177 19.19 -14.29 -5.03
N MET A 178 19.31 -15.62 -5.04
CA MET A 178 20.59 -16.33 -4.85
C MET A 178 21.65 -16.02 -5.91
N ASP A 179 21.23 -15.62 -7.10
CA ASP A 179 22.08 -15.22 -8.22
C ASP A 179 22.76 -13.85 -8.01
N THR A 180 22.28 -13.08 -7.03
CA THR A 180 22.70 -11.70 -6.76
C THR A 180 23.38 -11.60 -5.40
N THR A 181 24.71 -11.77 -5.38
CA THR A 181 25.51 -11.81 -4.13
C THR A 181 25.27 -10.62 -3.20
N ASP A 182 25.20 -9.39 -3.71
CA ASP A 182 24.99 -8.19 -2.88
C ASP A 182 23.64 -8.19 -2.15
N LYS A 183 22.60 -8.75 -2.78
CA LYS A 183 21.28 -8.92 -2.15
C LYS A 183 21.33 -10.01 -1.09
N VAL A 184 21.95 -11.16 -1.39
CA VAL A 184 22.11 -12.26 -0.43
C VAL A 184 22.81 -11.77 0.84
N VAL A 185 23.89 -11.00 0.71
CA VAL A 185 24.59 -10.40 1.86
C VAL A 185 23.65 -9.52 2.69
N THR A 186 22.90 -8.63 2.04
CA THR A 186 21.93 -7.76 2.72
C THR A 186 20.84 -8.56 3.44
N LEU A 187 20.34 -9.63 2.82
CA LEU A 187 19.31 -10.50 3.38
C LEU A 187 19.83 -11.35 4.55
N ILE A 188 21.11 -11.75 4.54
CA ILE A 188 21.75 -12.44 5.66
C ILE A 188 21.88 -11.49 6.86
N GLU A 189 22.24 -10.22 6.67
CA GLU A 189 22.25 -9.24 7.77
C GLU A 189 20.84 -9.02 8.34
N GLU A 190 19.82 -9.03 7.50
CA GLU A 190 18.43 -8.98 7.96
C GLU A 190 18.06 -10.24 8.77
N CYS A 191 18.48 -11.43 8.34
CA CYS A 191 18.28 -12.65 9.14
C CYS A 191 18.91 -12.51 10.53
N ARG A 192 20.12 -11.94 10.62
CA ARG A 192 20.78 -11.69 11.92
C ARG A 192 20.02 -10.67 12.77
N SER A 193 19.51 -9.59 12.17
CA SER A 193 18.68 -8.58 12.87
C SER A 193 17.39 -9.20 13.43
N MET A 194 16.85 -10.19 12.73
CA MET A 194 15.70 -11.01 13.13
C MET A 194 16.05 -12.14 14.12
N LYS A 195 17.33 -12.28 14.49
CA LYS A 195 17.87 -13.36 15.35
C LYS A 195 17.77 -14.78 14.75
N LEU A 196 17.70 -14.88 13.43
CA LEU A 196 17.80 -16.14 12.72
C LEU A 196 19.26 -16.53 12.54
N THR A 197 19.56 -17.81 12.74
CA THR A 197 20.89 -18.37 12.48
C THR A 197 20.98 -18.77 11.02
N VAL A 198 21.92 -18.20 10.27
CA VAL A 198 22.25 -18.68 8.92
C VAL A 198 23.51 -19.52 9.01
N ASN A 199 23.36 -20.85 8.94
CA ASN A 199 24.47 -21.78 8.92
C ASN A 199 25.30 -21.56 7.66
N PRO A 200 26.65 -21.66 7.73
CA PRO A 200 27.50 -21.52 6.56
C PRO A 200 27.25 -22.65 5.54
N PRO A 201 27.69 -22.49 4.28
CA PRO A 201 27.60 -23.56 3.29
C PRO A 201 28.35 -24.81 3.76
N HIS A 202 27.72 -25.97 3.65
CA HIS A 202 28.26 -27.24 4.10
C HIS A 202 27.94 -28.35 3.10
N VAL A 203 28.96 -29.00 2.56
CA VAL A 203 28.82 -29.98 1.46
C VAL A 203 27.87 -31.15 1.79
N ASN A 204 27.78 -31.57 3.05
CA ASN A 204 26.91 -32.69 3.45
C ASN A 204 25.49 -32.28 3.87
N HIS A 205 25.20 -30.97 3.95
CA HIS A 205 23.94 -30.48 4.54
C HIS A 205 23.22 -29.44 3.69
N SER A 206 23.96 -28.67 2.89
CA SER A 206 23.41 -27.65 2.01
C SER A 206 22.81 -28.27 0.75
N ALA A 207 21.64 -27.77 0.34
CA ALA A 207 21.04 -28.04 -0.96
C ALA A 207 21.43 -26.95 -1.97
N PHE A 208 20.89 -27.02 -3.19
CA PHE A 208 21.02 -25.93 -4.17
C PHE A 208 20.40 -24.62 -3.64
N MET A 209 19.12 -24.68 -3.24
CA MET A 209 18.41 -23.56 -2.62
C MET A 209 18.70 -23.47 -1.12
N PHE A 210 18.44 -22.30 -0.51
CA PHE A 210 18.43 -22.17 0.94
C PHE A 210 17.29 -22.99 1.52
N THR A 211 17.56 -23.72 2.60
CA THR A 211 16.57 -24.54 3.30
C THR A 211 16.53 -24.17 4.77
N VAL A 212 15.64 -24.79 5.55
CA VAL A 212 15.53 -24.58 6.99
C VAL A 212 16.04 -25.80 7.75
N SER A 213 16.59 -25.57 8.94
CA SER A 213 16.96 -26.61 9.91
C SER A 213 16.34 -26.25 11.26
N GLY A 214 15.03 -26.48 11.38
CA GLY A 214 14.23 -26.04 12.53
C GLY A 214 13.63 -24.64 12.35
N ASP A 215 13.10 -24.10 13.44
CA ASP A 215 12.25 -22.89 13.41
C ASP A 215 13.05 -21.58 13.24
N ASP A 216 14.30 -21.55 13.74
CA ASP A 216 15.12 -20.33 13.82
C ASP A 216 16.46 -20.44 13.05
N ALA A 217 16.63 -21.48 12.22
CA ALA A 217 17.87 -21.68 11.48
C ALA A 217 17.65 -21.97 9.99
N ILE A 218 18.48 -21.33 9.17
CA ILE A 218 18.55 -21.43 7.73
C ILE A 218 19.86 -22.12 7.36
N VAL A 219 19.81 -23.05 6.41
CA VAL A 219 20.98 -23.68 5.81
C VAL A 219 21.30 -22.97 4.50
N TYR A 220 22.57 -22.57 4.34
CA TYR A 220 23.01 -21.87 3.13
C TYR A 220 22.76 -22.71 1.88
N GLY A 221 22.20 -22.11 0.83
CA GLY A 221 22.07 -22.75 -0.49
C GLY A 221 23.36 -22.66 -1.28
N LEU A 222 23.90 -23.78 -1.77
CA LEU A 222 25.13 -23.83 -2.56
C LEU A 222 25.01 -23.02 -3.86
N GLY A 223 23.79 -22.85 -4.39
CA GLY A 223 23.52 -22.05 -5.58
C GLY A 223 23.86 -20.55 -5.42
N ALA A 224 23.95 -20.06 -4.18
CA ALA A 224 24.37 -18.69 -3.90
C ALA A 224 25.89 -18.49 -3.90
N ILE A 225 26.68 -19.57 -4.06
CA ILE A 225 28.14 -19.47 -4.17
C ILE A 225 28.49 -19.12 -5.62
N LYS A 226 28.99 -17.91 -5.83
CA LYS A 226 29.36 -17.41 -7.15
C LYS A 226 30.37 -18.34 -7.82
N GLY A 227 30.05 -18.76 -9.04
CA GLY A 227 30.91 -19.64 -9.84
C GLY A 227 30.63 -21.14 -9.68
N VAL A 228 29.67 -21.52 -8.83
CA VAL A 228 29.20 -22.91 -8.73
C VAL A 228 27.94 -23.07 -9.58
N GLY A 229 27.98 -23.97 -10.56
CA GLY A 229 26.84 -24.26 -11.43
C GLY A 229 25.85 -25.23 -10.78
N GLU A 230 24.55 -25.08 -11.11
CA GLU A 230 23.49 -25.97 -10.63
C GLU A 230 23.79 -27.45 -10.90
N SER A 231 24.23 -27.79 -12.12
CA SER A 231 24.59 -29.16 -12.50
C SER A 231 25.74 -29.76 -11.66
N ALA A 232 26.70 -28.94 -11.25
CA ALA A 232 27.79 -29.37 -10.37
C ALA A 232 27.28 -29.66 -8.96
N ILE A 233 26.33 -28.86 -8.47
CA ILE A 233 25.71 -29.04 -7.15
C ILE A 233 24.82 -30.29 -7.15
N GLU A 234 23.99 -30.47 -8.18
CA GLU A 234 23.15 -31.67 -8.32
C GLU A 234 23.99 -32.95 -8.33
N SER A 235 25.16 -32.93 -8.98
CA SER A 235 26.08 -34.07 -9.01
C SER A 235 26.72 -34.38 -7.64
N ILE A 236 26.76 -33.42 -6.72
CA ILE A 236 27.28 -33.59 -5.35
C ILE A 236 26.18 -34.13 -4.41
N ILE A 237 24.92 -33.77 -4.69
CA ILE A 237 23.77 -34.13 -3.86
C ILE A 237 23.21 -35.52 -4.22
N ALA A 238 23.34 -35.96 -5.47
CA ALA A 238 22.90 -37.27 -5.97
C ALA A 238 23.62 -38.45 -5.30
#